data_AF-A0A6B2SJJ5-F1
#
_entry.id   AF-A0A6B2SJJ5-F1
#
_cell.length_a   1.000
_cell.length_b   1.000
_cell.length_c   1.000
_cell.angle_alpha   90.00
_cell.angle_beta   90.00
_cell.angle_gamma   90.00
#
_symmetry.space_group_name_H-M   'P 1'
#
loop_
_entity.id
_entity.type
_entity.pdbx_description
1 polymer ?
#
loop_
_entity_poly.entity_id
_entity_poly.type
_entity_poly.pdbx_seq_one_letter_code
_entity_poly.pdbx_strand_id
1 'polypeptide(L)'
;MTDQGSAHESGRLSTKEAAELLGVKPETVYAYVSRGLLSSRRGPGSRGSTFEAKEVEALARRNRREPAAATTADELSVRTRITLIDKDRYYYRGVDATELALNHSYEEVAEWLWTGVLRPGVEFTAPEETAAAARSAVDALPEHSGHTDRLRVAAISA
;
A
#
# COMPACT_ATOMS: atom_id res chain seq x y z
N MET A 1 -33.52 -42.47 26.33
CA MET A 1 -33.24 -42.76 24.90
C MET A 1 -33.18 -41.42 24.21
N THR A 2 -31.97 -40.95 23.99
CA THR A 2 -31.61 -39.56 23.67
C THR A 2 -32.14 -39.13 22.32
N ASP A 3 -32.86 -38.01 22.38
CA ASP A 3 -33.38 -37.21 21.29
C ASP A 3 -32.23 -36.60 20.47
N GLN A 4 -32.44 -36.53 19.16
CA GLN A 4 -31.42 -36.14 18.19
C GLN A 4 -31.14 -34.65 18.25
N GLY A 5 -29.91 -34.31 18.65
CA GLY A 5 -29.38 -32.95 18.58
C GLY A 5 -29.34 -32.46 17.13
N SER A 6 -30.18 -31.48 16.85
CA SER A 6 -30.27 -30.71 15.60
C SER A 6 -28.91 -30.16 15.17
N ALA A 7 -28.41 -30.65 14.03
CA ALA A 7 -27.24 -30.12 13.36
C ALA A 7 -27.53 -28.73 12.75
N HIS A 8 -26.54 -27.84 12.88
CA HIS A 8 -26.34 -26.57 12.13
C HIS A 8 -26.95 -25.25 12.66
N GLU A 9 -26.57 -24.82 13.88
CA GLU A 9 -26.52 -23.38 14.23
C GLU A 9 -25.09 -22.85 14.52
N SER A 10 -24.07 -23.69 14.34
CA SER A 10 -22.68 -23.39 14.76
C SER A 10 -21.82 -22.61 13.73
N GLY A 11 -22.44 -21.99 12.73
CA GLY A 11 -21.73 -21.43 11.56
C GLY A 11 -21.63 -19.90 11.49
N ARG A 12 -22.29 -19.15 12.39
CA ARG A 12 -22.35 -17.69 12.33
C ARG A 12 -21.67 -17.04 13.52
N LEU A 13 -20.90 -15.99 13.25
CA LEU A 13 -20.16 -15.18 14.22
C LEU A 13 -20.88 -13.86 14.47
N SER A 14 -20.86 -13.38 15.70
CA SER A 14 -21.21 -11.99 16.03
C SER A 14 -20.16 -11.02 15.48
N THR A 15 -20.48 -9.72 15.43
CA THR A 15 -19.49 -8.68 15.07
C THR A 15 -18.23 -8.75 15.92
N LYS A 16 -18.36 -9.06 17.21
CA LYS A 16 -17.22 -9.14 18.13
C LYS A 16 -16.33 -10.34 17.80
N GLU A 17 -16.90 -11.52 17.61
CA GLU A 17 -16.16 -12.72 17.26
C GLU A 17 -15.51 -12.60 15.88
N ALA A 18 -16.20 -12.00 14.90
CA ALA A 18 -15.63 -11.72 13.59
C ALA A 18 -14.45 -10.74 13.66
N ALA A 19 -14.56 -9.70 14.50
CA ALA A 19 -13.48 -8.73 14.73
C ALA A 19 -12.26 -9.39 15.38
N GLU A 20 -12.47 -10.24 16.37
CA GLU A 20 -11.41 -11.02 17.04
C GLU A 20 -10.71 -11.98 16.06
N LEU A 21 -11.47 -12.72 15.23
CA LEU A 21 -10.90 -13.64 14.24
C LEU A 21 -10.08 -12.91 13.17
N LEU A 22 -10.54 -11.72 12.75
CA LEU A 22 -9.86 -10.89 11.76
C LEU A 22 -8.72 -10.05 12.34
N GLY A 23 -8.62 -9.90 13.67
CA GLY A 23 -7.65 -9.03 14.33
C GLY A 23 -7.90 -7.54 14.09
N VAL A 24 -9.15 -7.11 13.93
CA VAL A 24 -9.54 -5.73 13.63
C VAL A 24 -10.56 -5.20 14.63
N LYS A 25 -10.92 -3.91 14.53
CA LYS A 25 -11.99 -3.32 15.35
C LYS A 25 -13.37 -3.63 14.75
N PRO A 26 -14.46 -3.66 15.56
CA PRO A 26 -15.83 -3.88 15.05
C PRO A 26 -16.24 -2.92 13.93
N GLU A 27 -15.79 -1.66 13.95
CA GLU A 27 -16.06 -0.67 12.90
C GLU A 27 -15.47 -1.11 11.55
N THR A 28 -14.31 -1.75 11.57
CA THR A 28 -13.66 -2.30 10.37
C THR A 28 -14.45 -3.48 9.79
N VAL A 29 -15.09 -4.29 10.63
CA VAL A 29 -15.99 -5.36 10.18
C VAL A 29 -17.17 -4.78 9.40
N TYR A 30 -17.78 -3.70 9.89
CA TYR A 30 -18.84 -3.00 9.13
C TYR A 30 -18.32 -2.33 7.85
N ALA A 31 -17.09 -1.83 7.85
CA ALA A 31 -16.47 -1.32 6.63
C ALA A 31 -16.30 -2.42 5.57
N TYR A 32 -15.95 -3.66 5.97
CA TYR A 32 -15.90 -4.80 5.05
C TYR A 32 -17.28 -5.11 4.46
N VAL A 33 -18.35 -5.01 5.26
CA VAL A 33 -19.73 -5.14 4.73
C VAL A 33 -20.04 -4.04 3.72
N SER A 34 -19.76 -2.78 4.06
CA SER A 34 -20.02 -1.65 3.16
C SER A 34 -19.26 -1.73 1.84
N ARG A 35 -18.10 -2.41 1.84
CA ARG A 35 -17.28 -2.66 0.64
C ARG A 35 -17.64 -3.98 -0.07
N GLY A 36 -18.65 -4.71 0.40
CA GLY A 36 -19.07 -5.99 -0.19
C GLY A 36 -18.11 -7.16 0.05
N LEU A 37 -17.21 -7.04 1.03
CA LEU A 37 -16.21 -8.06 1.37
C LEU A 37 -16.71 -9.07 2.40
N LEU A 38 -17.76 -8.74 3.15
CA LEU A 38 -18.47 -9.64 4.07
C LEU A 38 -19.98 -9.46 3.92
N SER A 39 -20.70 -10.56 4.03
CA SER A 39 -22.16 -10.56 4.04
C SER A 39 -22.66 -10.53 5.48
N SER A 40 -23.57 -9.60 5.79
CA SER A 40 -24.13 -9.45 7.13
C SER A 40 -25.60 -9.84 7.15
N ARG A 41 -26.03 -10.57 8.19
CA ARG A 41 -27.44 -10.88 8.47
C ARG A 41 -27.80 -10.46 9.88
N ARG A 42 -28.98 -9.88 10.07
CA ARG A 42 -29.50 -9.63 11.42
C ARG A 42 -29.94 -10.96 12.04
N GLY A 43 -29.42 -11.28 13.22
CA GLY A 43 -29.85 -12.48 13.95
C GLY A 43 -31.25 -12.30 14.54
N PRO A 44 -32.05 -13.36 14.67
CA PRO A 44 -33.33 -13.27 15.38
C PRO A 44 -33.06 -12.95 16.86
N GLY A 45 -33.45 -11.75 17.31
CA GLY A 45 -33.38 -11.33 18.71
C GLY A 45 -32.07 -10.68 19.17
N SER A 46 -31.05 -10.55 18.32
CA SER A 46 -29.81 -9.83 18.67
C SER A 46 -29.80 -8.40 18.11
N ARG A 47 -29.21 -7.46 18.87
CA ARG A 47 -29.04 -6.05 18.48
C ARG A 47 -27.95 -5.83 17.41
N GLY A 48 -27.36 -6.89 16.84
CA GLY A 48 -26.16 -6.82 16.00
C GLY A 48 -26.22 -7.70 14.76
N SER A 49 -25.38 -7.38 13.78
CA SER A 49 -25.18 -8.20 12.59
C SER A 49 -24.38 -9.47 12.94
N THR A 50 -24.67 -10.55 12.23
CA THR A 50 -23.96 -11.83 12.28
C THR A 50 -23.36 -12.14 10.91
N PHE A 51 -22.26 -12.88 10.91
CA PHE A 51 -21.39 -13.13 9.75
C PHE A 51 -21.17 -14.63 9.58
N GLU A 52 -21.05 -15.13 8.35
CA GLU A 52 -20.73 -16.55 8.14
C GLU A 52 -19.27 -16.82 8.51
N ALA A 53 -19.02 -17.77 9.41
CA ALA A 53 -17.68 -18.08 9.91
C ALA A 53 -16.71 -18.42 8.77
N LYS A 54 -17.16 -19.18 7.76
CA LYS A 54 -16.36 -19.54 6.59
C LYS A 54 -15.93 -18.33 5.75
N GLU A 55 -16.79 -17.31 5.66
CA GLU A 55 -16.52 -16.07 4.91
C GLU A 55 -15.49 -15.23 5.67
N VAL A 56 -15.65 -15.10 6.99
CA VAL A 56 -14.70 -14.40 7.87
C VAL A 56 -13.33 -15.11 7.87
N GLU A 57 -13.30 -16.44 7.95
CA GLU A 57 -12.05 -17.22 7.84
C GLU A 57 -11.40 -17.10 6.47
N ALA A 58 -12.19 -17.11 5.39
CA ALA A 58 -11.67 -16.92 4.04
C ALA A 58 -11.05 -15.54 3.87
N LEU A 59 -11.70 -14.50 4.41
CA LEU A 59 -11.17 -13.14 4.45
C LEU A 59 -9.91 -13.07 5.31
N ALA A 60 -9.87 -13.71 6.48
CA ALA A 60 -8.68 -13.79 7.33
C ALA A 60 -7.51 -14.51 6.65
N ARG A 61 -7.78 -15.58 5.87
CA ARG A 61 -6.76 -16.26 5.07
C ARG A 61 -6.29 -15.40 3.90
N ARG A 62 -7.20 -14.66 3.25
CA ARG A 62 -6.85 -13.75 2.17
C ARG A 62 -6.01 -12.59 2.69
N ASN A 63 -6.39 -11.95 3.79
CA ASN A 63 -5.60 -10.89 4.43
C ASN A 63 -4.23 -11.40 4.93
N ARG A 64 -4.13 -12.68 5.34
CA ARG A 64 -2.83 -13.31 5.65
C ARG A 64 -1.99 -13.66 4.42
N ARG A 65 -2.61 -13.93 3.26
CA ARG A 65 -1.93 -14.23 1.98
C ARG A 65 -1.68 -13.00 1.12
N GLU A 66 -2.38 -11.90 1.40
CA GLU A 66 -2.14 -10.56 0.88
C GLU A 66 -1.42 -9.67 1.93
N PRO A 67 -0.20 -9.99 2.42
CA PRO A 67 0.64 -8.98 3.02
C PRO A 67 1.38 -8.27 1.89
N ALA A 68 0.67 -7.38 1.20
CA ALA A 68 1.26 -6.22 0.54
C ALA A 68 0.29 -5.07 0.89
N ALA A 69 0.42 -4.30 1.96
CA ALA A 69 1.63 -3.68 2.48
C ALA A 69 1.44 -3.34 3.97
N ALA A 70 1.95 -4.21 4.83
CA ALA A 70 2.43 -3.84 6.15
C ALA A 70 3.60 -4.79 6.45
N THR A 71 4.61 -4.73 5.61
CA THR A 71 5.90 -5.35 5.88
C THR A 71 6.39 -4.74 7.17
N THR A 72 6.37 -5.51 8.25
CA THR A 72 7.29 -5.26 9.36
C THR A 72 8.66 -5.15 8.71
N ALA A 73 9.39 -4.06 9.00
CA ALA A 73 10.60 -3.65 8.30
C ALA A 73 11.74 -4.70 8.30
N ASP A 74 11.55 -5.84 8.97
CA ASP A 74 12.58 -6.83 9.25
C ASP A 74 12.54 -8.04 8.30
N GLU A 75 11.38 -8.48 7.82
CA GLU A 75 11.27 -9.76 7.08
C GLU A 75 11.63 -9.68 5.59
N LEU A 76 11.78 -8.47 5.03
CA LEU A 76 12.25 -8.23 3.66
C LEU A 76 13.33 -7.15 3.60
N SER A 77 14.16 -7.04 4.64
CA SER A 77 15.22 -6.03 4.70
C SER A 77 16.38 -6.38 3.75
N VAL A 78 16.29 -5.88 2.52
CA VAL A 78 17.48 -5.80 1.66
C VAL A 78 18.46 -4.86 2.35
N ARG A 79 19.65 -5.37 2.68
CA ARG A 79 20.73 -4.52 3.20
C ARG A 79 21.15 -3.55 2.11
N THR A 80 20.75 -2.29 2.25
CA THR A 80 21.17 -1.21 1.35
C THR A 80 22.24 -0.34 2.02
N ARG A 81 22.98 0.41 1.20
CA ARG A 81 23.90 1.46 1.65
C ARG A 81 23.48 2.84 1.12
N ILE A 82 22.19 3.02 0.82
CA ILE A 82 21.67 4.21 0.13
C ILE A 82 21.14 5.24 1.13
N THR A 83 20.20 4.85 1.99
CA THR A 83 19.56 5.76 2.94
C THR A 83 19.58 5.18 4.35
N LEU A 84 20.04 5.97 5.32
CA LEU A 84 19.83 5.74 6.73
C LEU A 84 18.84 6.78 7.24
N ILE A 85 17.78 6.31 7.88
CA ILE A 85 16.81 7.14 8.59
C ILE A 85 17.04 6.90 10.07
N ASP A 86 17.51 7.92 10.79
CA ASP A 86 17.75 7.85 12.24
C ASP A 86 17.04 9.00 12.94
N LYS A 87 15.98 8.68 13.69
CA LYS A 87 15.13 9.63 14.43
C LYS A 87 14.64 10.76 13.50
N ASP A 88 15.29 11.93 13.59
CA ASP A 88 14.94 13.16 12.87
C ASP A 88 15.97 13.54 11.80
N ARG A 89 16.92 12.62 11.50
CA ARG A 89 17.96 12.83 10.51
C ARG A 89 17.91 11.78 9.41
N TYR A 90 18.30 12.23 8.22
CA TYR A 90 18.37 11.43 7.02
C TYR A 90 19.79 11.50 6.49
N TYR A 91 20.36 10.35 6.17
CA TYR A 91 21.68 10.26 5.59
C TYR A 91 21.61 9.52 4.27
N TYR A 92 22.17 10.13 3.24
CA TYR A 92 22.37 9.49 1.95
C TYR A 92 23.81 9.00 1.87
N ARG A 93 24.02 7.68 1.69
CA ARG A 93 25.34 7.02 1.67
C ARG A 93 26.28 7.47 2.81
N GLY A 94 25.74 7.82 3.97
CA GLY A 94 26.47 8.28 5.15
C GLY A 94 26.64 9.80 5.31
N VAL A 95 26.16 10.62 4.36
CA VAL A 95 26.22 12.09 4.41
C VAL A 95 24.85 12.66 4.78
N ASP A 96 24.82 13.68 5.64
CA ASP A 96 23.58 14.32 6.11
C ASP A 96 22.82 14.96 4.92
N ALA A 97 21.53 14.63 4.76
CA ALA A 97 20.72 15.12 3.67
C ALA A 97 20.58 16.65 3.65
N THR A 98 20.65 17.30 4.82
CA THR A 98 20.60 18.77 4.91
C THR A 98 21.89 19.41 4.45
N GLU A 99 23.04 18.79 4.72
CA GLU A 99 24.34 19.22 4.19
C GLU A 99 24.36 19.10 2.66
N LEU A 100 23.80 18.01 2.12
CA LEU A 100 23.69 17.81 0.68
C LEU A 100 22.80 18.88 0.04
N ALA A 101 21.63 19.16 0.63
CA ALA A 101 20.69 20.16 0.11
C ALA A 101 21.24 21.60 0.12
N LEU A 102 22.18 21.91 1.03
CA LEU A 102 22.81 23.23 1.11
C LEU A 102 23.95 23.42 0.11
N ASN A 103 24.63 22.35 -0.28
CA ASN A 103 25.90 22.43 -1.01
C ASN A 103 25.85 21.85 -2.43
N HIS A 104 24.81 21.09 -2.77
CA HIS A 104 24.70 20.38 -4.05
C HIS A 104 23.34 20.58 -4.72
N SER A 105 23.32 20.49 -6.04
CA SER A 105 22.06 20.44 -6.80
C SER A 105 21.34 19.11 -6.62
N TYR A 106 20.06 19.06 -6.98
CA TYR A 106 19.29 17.83 -6.97
C TYR A 106 19.91 16.76 -7.88
N GLU A 107 20.29 17.15 -9.10
CA GLU A 107 20.86 16.26 -10.11
C GLU A 107 22.23 15.71 -9.67
N GLU A 108 23.07 16.54 -9.03
CA GLU A 108 24.36 16.10 -8.47
C GLU A 108 24.18 15.00 -7.40
N VAL A 109 23.23 15.20 -6.48
CA VAL A 109 22.92 14.22 -5.44
C VAL A 109 22.29 12.97 -6.04
N ALA A 110 21.38 13.10 -7.01
CA ALA A 110 20.72 11.97 -7.66
C ALA A 110 21.71 11.09 -8.46
N GLU A 111 22.58 11.71 -9.26
CA GLU A 111 23.65 11.01 -10.01
C GLU A 111 24.60 10.29 -9.05
N TRP A 112 24.99 10.96 -7.95
CA TRP A 112 25.83 10.35 -6.92
C TRP A 112 25.14 9.19 -6.20
N LEU A 113 23.85 9.29 -5.91
CA LEU A 113 23.09 8.20 -5.31
C LEU A 113 23.06 6.97 -6.22
N TRP A 114 22.85 7.19 -7.53
CA TRP A 114 22.77 6.13 -8.54
C TRP A 114 24.13 5.47 -8.81
N THR A 115 25.17 6.28 -9.03
CA THR A 115 26.48 5.81 -9.50
C THR A 115 27.53 5.64 -8.40
N GLY A 116 27.35 6.31 -7.27
CA GLY A 116 28.35 6.41 -6.20
C GLY A 116 29.45 7.46 -6.47
N VAL A 117 29.40 8.19 -7.58
CA VAL A 117 30.40 9.20 -7.96
C VAL A 117 29.76 10.58 -7.97
N LEU A 118 30.29 11.50 -7.16
CA LEU A 118 29.82 12.88 -7.15
C LEU A 118 30.40 13.63 -8.34
N ARG A 119 29.52 14.14 -9.22
CA ARG A 119 29.89 14.85 -10.45
C ARG A 119 29.31 16.26 -10.42
N PRO A 120 30.13 17.29 -10.15
CA PRO A 120 29.65 18.66 -10.13
C PRO A 120 29.10 19.09 -11.51
N GLY A 121 28.00 19.84 -11.50
CA GLY A 121 27.38 20.40 -12.70
C GLY A 121 26.69 19.39 -13.62
N VAL A 122 26.35 18.20 -13.13
CA VAL A 122 25.51 17.26 -13.88
C VAL A 122 24.09 17.81 -14.00
N GLU A 123 23.51 17.68 -15.19
CA GLU A 123 22.12 18.06 -15.47
C GLU A 123 21.39 16.89 -16.13
N PHE A 124 20.13 16.69 -15.76
CA PHE A 124 19.28 15.67 -16.37
C PHE A 124 18.50 16.28 -17.52
N THR A 125 19.02 16.10 -18.73
CA THR A 125 18.33 16.49 -19.97
C THR A 125 17.67 15.27 -20.60
N ALA A 126 16.36 15.35 -20.85
CA ALA A 126 15.64 14.31 -21.56
C ALA A 126 15.94 14.38 -23.07
N PRO A 127 16.14 13.24 -23.77
CA PRO A 127 16.19 13.22 -25.22
C PRO A 127 14.93 13.85 -25.82
N GLU A 128 15.11 14.70 -26.84
CA GLU A 128 14.00 15.49 -27.40
C GLU A 128 12.87 14.61 -27.96
N GLU A 129 13.23 13.52 -28.62
CA GLU A 129 12.29 12.55 -29.21
C GLU A 129 11.43 11.89 -28.12
N THR A 130 12.06 11.33 -27.08
CA THR A 130 11.38 10.76 -25.91
C THR A 130 10.46 11.78 -25.22
N ALA A 131 10.95 13.00 -25.01
CA ALA A 131 10.17 14.05 -24.37
C ALA A 131 8.98 14.49 -25.24
N ALA A 132 9.12 14.51 -26.57
CA ALA A 132 8.04 14.82 -27.50
C ALA A 132 6.97 13.72 -27.51
N ALA A 133 7.39 12.45 -27.50
CA ALA A 133 6.47 11.31 -27.41
C ALA A 133 5.65 11.35 -26.11
N ALA A 134 6.31 11.57 -24.97
CA ALA A 134 5.65 11.70 -23.68
C ALA A 134 4.65 12.87 -23.64
N ARG A 135 5.01 14.05 -24.17
CA ARG A 135 4.11 15.21 -24.27
C ARG A 135 2.89 14.89 -25.14
N SER A 136 3.09 14.33 -26.33
CA SER A 136 1.98 13.95 -27.22
C SER A 136 1.02 12.95 -26.57
N ALA A 137 1.54 12.01 -25.76
CA ALA A 137 0.72 11.03 -25.06
C ALA A 137 -0.09 11.66 -23.91
N VAL A 138 0.51 12.60 -23.16
CA VAL A 138 -0.19 13.35 -22.11
C VAL A 138 -1.25 14.29 -22.69
N ASP A 139 -0.95 14.96 -23.80
CA ASP A 139 -1.88 15.90 -24.45
C ASP A 139 -3.11 15.20 -25.05
N ALA A 140 -3.04 13.88 -25.27
CA ALA A 140 -4.18 13.07 -25.71
C ALA A 140 -5.15 12.71 -24.57
N LEU A 141 -4.80 12.99 -23.30
CA LEU A 141 -5.66 12.70 -22.16
C LEU A 141 -6.79 13.73 -22.01
N PRO A 142 -7.96 13.34 -21.47
CA PRO A 142 -9.00 14.30 -21.11
C PRO A 142 -8.50 15.40 -20.17
N GLU A 143 -9.04 16.62 -20.30
CA GLU A 143 -8.60 17.77 -19.50
C GLU A 143 -8.68 17.55 -17.98
N HIS A 144 -9.63 16.71 -17.53
CA HIS A 144 -9.84 16.37 -16.13
C HIS A 144 -8.90 15.28 -15.60
N SER A 145 -7.99 14.73 -16.41
CA SER A 145 -7.00 13.75 -15.95
C SER A 145 -6.04 14.37 -14.95
N GLY A 146 -5.87 13.70 -13.81
CA GLY A 146 -5.02 14.17 -12.72
C GLY A 146 -3.52 14.02 -13.00
N HIS A 147 -2.70 14.71 -12.22
CA HIS A 147 -1.23 14.73 -12.37
C HIS A 147 -0.60 13.33 -12.34
N THR A 148 -1.09 12.42 -11.50
CA THR A 148 -0.57 11.06 -11.40
C THR A 148 -0.86 10.23 -12.66
N ASP A 149 -2.03 10.42 -13.30
CA ASP A 149 -2.36 9.70 -14.53
C ASP A 149 -1.54 10.21 -15.70
N ARG A 150 -1.36 11.53 -15.79
CA ARG A 150 -0.46 12.16 -16.76
C ARG A 150 0.99 11.67 -16.60
N LEU A 151 1.48 11.58 -15.37
CA LEU A 151 2.83 11.07 -15.08
C LEU A 151 3.01 9.61 -15.53
N ARG A 152 2.03 8.74 -15.25
CA ARG A 152 2.08 7.33 -15.67
C ARG A 152 2.10 7.19 -17.19
N VAL A 153 1.28 7.96 -17.89
CA VAL A 153 1.23 7.93 -19.35
C VAL A 153 2.54 8.44 -19.94
N ALA A 154 3.06 9.56 -19.45
CA ALA A 154 4.36 10.08 -19.86
C ALA A 154 5.49 9.04 -19.70
N ALA A 155 5.51 8.31 -18.57
CA ALA A 155 6.55 7.33 -18.28
C ALA A 155 6.48 6.05 -19.15
N ILE A 156 5.30 5.66 -19.64
CA ILE A 156 5.13 4.48 -20.51
C ILE A 156 5.40 4.81 -21.98
N SER A 157 5.16 6.06 -22.38
CA SER A 157 5.33 6.53 -23.76
C SER A 157 6.75 6.99 -24.10
N ALA A 158 7.62 7.06 -23.10
CA ALA A 158 8.99 7.55 -23.19
C ALA A 158 10.00 6.44 -23.52
#